data_AF-A0A920BRY4-F1
#
_entry.id   AF-A0A920BRY4-F1
#
_cell.length_a   1.000
_cell.length_b   1.000
_cell.length_c   1.000
_cell.angle_alpha   90.00
_cell.angle_beta   90.00
_cell.angle_gamma   90.00
#
_symmetry.space_group_name_H-M   'P 1'
#
loop_
_entity.id
_entity.type
_entity.pdbx_description
1 polymer ?
#
loop_
_entity_poly.entity_id
_entity_poly.type
_entity_poly.pdbx_seq_one_letter_code
_entity_poly.pdbx_strand_id
1 'polypeptide(L)'
;MMRMSNQRESTYYDQRIEAIDDEICRLIQQRKEISNNNPGFPTKQLIADWSKKYHLLEEFLNVVFTDFQHEDIYRPMVEPKGFIQNIPILKSFEREDEFYTVTFIRQFKNASVVHLNVDKNITNEMDWHKEEHTYFELAVEGGETQHDCRQNGGGGTMNHEAFSFIVSPALPDDPSKFKLVFTEYKIPFNQPTGLEFRI
;
A
#
# COMPACT_ATOMS: atom_id res chain seq x y z
N MET A 1 -3.17 0.33 -11.23
CA MET A 1 -3.92 1.15 -12.20
C MET A 1 -2.97 2.10 -12.90
N MET A 2 -2.97 2.10 -14.24
CA MET A 2 -2.25 3.09 -15.05
C MET A 2 -2.92 4.45 -14.82
N ARG A 3 -2.13 5.47 -14.44
CA ARG A 3 -2.62 6.80 -14.09
C ARG A 3 -3.44 7.34 -15.26
N MET A 4 -4.76 7.50 -15.09
CA MET A 4 -5.53 8.36 -15.99
C MET A 4 -4.85 9.73 -15.96
N SER A 5 -4.56 10.26 -17.14
CA SER A 5 -3.97 11.59 -17.28
C SER A 5 -4.76 12.57 -16.42
N ASN A 6 -4.06 13.40 -15.65
CA ASN A 6 -4.59 14.48 -14.82
C ASN A 6 -5.19 15.62 -15.69
N GLN A 7 -5.91 15.26 -16.76
CA GLN A 7 -6.68 16.19 -17.56
C GLN A 7 -7.89 16.57 -16.71
N ARG A 8 -7.88 17.80 -16.18
CA ARG A 8 -9.07 18.38 -15.55
C ARG A 8 -10.23 18.23 -16.54
N GLU A 9 -11.25 17.46 -16.17
CA GLU A 9 -12.43 17.22 -17.01
C GLU A 9 -13.26 18.50 -17.21
N SER A 10 -13.05 19.52 -16.36
CA SER A 10 -13.67 20.84 -16.46
C SER A 10 -12.65 21.96 -16.29
N THR A 11 -12.76 22.99 -17.12
CA THR A 11 -11.99 24.25 -17.00
C THR A 11 -12.66 25.25 -16.06
N TYR A 12 -13.89 24.98 -15.58
CA TYR A 12 -14.65 25.88 -14.71
C TYR A 12 -14.33 25.64 -13.23
N TYR A 13 -14.01 26.73 -12.52
CA TYR A 13 -13.85 26.80 -11.07
C TYR A 13 -14.52 28.08 -10.54
N ASP A 14 -15.36 27.97 -9.51
CA ASP A 14 -16.03 29.12 -8.90
C ASP A 14 -15.10 29.76 -7.86
N GLN A 15 -14.51 30.91 -8.18
CA GLN A 15 -13.56 31.57 -7.27
C GLN A 15 -14.15 31.97 -5.91
N ARG A 16 -15.48 32.02 -5.77
CA ARG A 16 -16.12 32.36 -4.49
C ARG A 16 -15.89 31.30 -3.41
N ILE A 17 -15.54 30.07 -3.80
CA ILE A 17 -15.29 28.97 -2.85
C ILE A 17 -13.80 28.80 -2.50
N GLU A 18 -12.89 29.61 -3.06
CA GLU A 18 -11.44 29.49 -2.85
C GLU A 18 -11.05 29.51 -1.37
N ALA A 19 -11.61 30.44 -0.59
CA ALA A 19 -11.34 30.51 0.84
C ALA A 19 -11.88 29.31 1.62
N ILE A 20 -12.94 28.65 1.13
CA ILE A 20 -13.49 27.43 1.74
C ILE A 20 -12.57 26.25 1.42
N ASP A 21 -12.11 26.13 0.18
CA ASP A 21 -11.21 25.05 -0.25
C ASP A 21 -9.85 25.13 0.47
N ASP A 22 -9.30 26.34 0.63
CA ASP A 22 -8.09 26.57 1.43
C ASP A 22 -8.28 26.13 2.89
N GLU A 23 -9.41 26.49 3.49
CA GLU A 23 -9.75 26.09 4.85
C GLU A 23 -9.95 24.57 4.98
N ILE A 24 -10.52 23.91 3.97
CA ILE A 24 -10.60 22.44 3.91
C ILE A 24 -9.20 21.83 3.93
N CYS A 25 -8.26 22.33 3.10
CA CYS A 25 -6.88 21.87 3.09
C CYS A 25 -6.21 22.05 4.47
N ARG A 26 -6.39 23.21 5.09
CA ARG A 26 -5.87 23.51 6.44
C ARG A 26 -6.43 22.55 7.49
N LEU A 27 -7.74 22.25 7.44
CA LEU A 27 -8.40 21.34 8.38
C LEU A 27 -7.95 19.88 8.18
N ILE A 28 -7.71 19.45 6.94
CA ILE A 28 -7.17 18.11 6.64
C ILE A 28 -5.76 17.98 7.23
N GLN A 29 -4.89 18.98 7.04
CA GLN A 29 -3.56 19.00 7.66
C GLN A 29 -3.67 18.93 9.20
N GLN A 30 -4.49 19.80 9.80
CA GLN A 30 -4.66 19.84 11.24
C GLN A 30 -5.16 18.50 11.81
N ARG A 31 -6.08 17.80 11.10
CA ARG A 31 -6.55 16.47 11.47
C ARG A 31 -5.40 15.46 11.54
N LYS A 32 -4.44 15.51 10.62
CA LYS A 32 -3.26 14.62 10.63
C LYS A 32 -2.33 14.91 11.80
N GLU A 33 -2.06 16.18 12.06
CA GLU A 33 -1.14 16.59 13.14
C GLU A 33 -1.69 16.16 14.51
N ILE A 34 -2.98 16.40 14.77
CA ILE A 34 -3.62 16.03 16.04
C ILE A 34 -3.68 14.51 16.24
N SER A 35 -3.87 13.76 15.16
CA SER A 35 -3.98 12.29 15.22
C SER A 35 -2.63 11.56 15.09
N ASN A 36 -1.52 12.29 14.98
CA ASN A 36 -0.20 11.71 14.68
C ASN A 36 -0.25 10.77 13.44
N ASN A 37 -0.90 11.24 12.38
CA ASN A 37 -1.14 10.49 11.14
C ASN A 37 -1.90 9.16 11.32
N ASN A 38 -2.62 8.99 12.43
CA ASN A 38 -3.48 7.82 12.68
C ASN A 38 -4.89 8.24 13.12
N PRO A 39 -5.70 8.79 12.21
CA PRO A 39 -6.96 9.44 12.57
C PRO A 39 -8.14 8.46 12.76
N GLY A 40 -7.96 7.19 12.42
CA GLY A 40 -9.06 6.21 12.38
C GLY A 40 -10.20 6.63 11.44
N PHE A 41 -11.38 6.06 11.69
CA PHE A 41 -12.60 6.30 10.90
C PHE A 41 -13.75 6.80 11.80
N PRO A 42 -14.54 7.79 11.37
CA PRO A 42 -15.71 8.26 12.13
C PRO A 42 -16.72 7.13 12.38
N THR A 43 -17.40 7.14 13.53
CA THR A 43 -18.43 6.14 13.83
C THR A 43 -19.66 6.33 12.95
N LYS A 44 -20.45 5.27 12.74
CA LYS A 44 -21.73 5.34 12.00
C LYS A 44 -22.67 6.41 12.56
N GLN A 45 -22.69 6.58 13.89
CA GLN A 45 -23.51 7.61 14.53
C GLN A 45 -23.03 9.02 14.16
N LEU A 46 -21.72 9.28 14.19
CA LEU A 46 -21.16 10.59 13.80
C LEU A 46 -21.47 10.92 12.34
N ILE A 47 -21.35 9.95 11.43
CA ILE A 47 -21.69 10.13 10.01
C ILE A 47 -23.18 10.48 9.84
N ALA A 48 -24.08 9.75 10.49
CA ALA A 48 -25.52 10.02 10.44
C ALA A 48 -25.86 11.43 11.00
N ASP A 49 -25.24 11.82 12.12
CA ASP A 49 -25.44 13.12 12.74
C ASP A 49 -24.96 14.27 11.84
N TRP A 50 -23.78 14.13 11.22
CA TRP A 50 -23.24 15.14 10.30
C TRP A 50 -24.00 15.21 8.98
N SER A 51 -24.42 14.07 8.44
CA SER A 51 -25.31 13.98 7.27
C SER A 51 -26.57 14.82 7.48
N LYS A 52 -27.25 14.61 8.62
CA LYS A 52 -28.46 15.37 8.97
C LYS A 52 -28.18 16.85 9.21
N LYS A 53 -27.08 17.17 9.89
CA LYS A 53 -26.72 18.55 10.27
C LYS A 53 -26.35 19.41 9.06
N TYR A 54 -25.59 18.86 8.12
CA TYR A 54 -25.04 19.60 6.98
C TYR A 54 -25.78 19.29 5.67
N HIS A 55 -26.82 18.46 5.71
CA HIS A 55 -27.59 18.02 4.54
C HIS A 55 -26.71 17.33 3.47
N LEU A 56 -25.78 16.49 3.92
CA LEU A 56 -24.89 15.71 3.06
C LEU A 56 -25.32 14.24 3.04
N LEU A 57 -25.00 13.52 1.97
CA LEU A 57 -25.26 12.08 1.90
C LEU A 57 -24.28 11.31 2.81
N GLU A 58 -24.76 10.33 3.56
CA GLU A 58 -23.91 9.48 4.40
C GLU A 58 -22.84 8.76 3.57
N GLU A 59 -23.21 8.23 2.40
CA GLU A 59 -22.27 7.57 1.48
C GLU A 59 -21.17 8.51 0.98
N PHE A 60 -21.51 9.78 0.72
CA PHE A 60 -20.51 10.78 0.33
C PHE A 60 -19.52 11.03 1.46
N LEU A 61 -20.00 11.17 2.71
CA LEU A 61 -19.13 11.32 3.87
C LEU A 61 -18.24 10.08 4.07
N ASN A 62 -18.79 8.87 3.89
CA ASN A 62 -18.01 7.64 3.98
C ASN A 62 -16.85 7.62 2.98
N VAL A 63 -17.09 7.99 1.73
CA VAL A 63 -16.03 8.08 0.71
C VAL A 63 -14.99 9.13 1.09
N VAL A 64 -15.40 10.34 1.46
CA VAL A 64 -14.48 11.42 1.85
C VAL A 64 -13.58 11.01 3.01
N PHE A 65 -14.14 10.41 4.07
CA PHE A 65 -13.35 9.98 5.21
C PHE A 65 -12.50 8.74 4.92
N THR A 66 -12.90 7.90 3.97
CA THR A 66 -12.07 6.78 3.48
C THR A 66 -10.84 7.33 2.76
N ASP A 67 -11.02 8.30 1.86
CA ASP A 67 -9.91 8.94 1.14
C ASP A 67 -8.97 9.68 2.10
N PHE A 68 -9.50 10.34 3.13
CA PHE A 68 -8.68 10.96 4.18
C PHE A 68 -7.91 9.95 5.03
N GLN A 69 -8.45 8.75 5.24
CA GLN A 69 -7.76 7.69 5.97
C GLN A 69 -6.64 7.08 5.13
N HIS A 70 -6.83 6.99 3.81
CA HIS A 70 -5.94 6.31 2.88
C HIS A 70 -5.18 7.26 1.95
N GLU A 71 -4.90 8.49 2.36
CA GLU A 71 -4.29 9.49 1.48
C GLU A 71 -2.96 9.05 0.85
N ASP A 72 -2.20 8.18 1.53
CA ASP A 72 -0.90 7.69 1.06
C ASP A 72 -0.98 6.92 -0.27
N ILE A 73 -2.17 6.43 -0.66
CA ILE A 73 -2.42 5.84 -1.98
C ILE A 73 -2.21 6.85 -3.12
N TYR A 74 -2.38 8.15 -2.85
CA TYR A 74 -2.26 9.22 -3.84
C TYR A 74 -0.84 9.75 -4.01
N ARG A 75 0.12 9.39 -3.14
CA ARG A 75 1.50 9.81 -3.33
C ARG A 75 2.02 9.29 -4.69
N PRO A 76 2.80 10.09 -5.43
CA PRO A 76 3.34 9.66 -6.72
C PRO A 76 4.15 8.38 -6.58
N MET A 77 3.83 7.38 -7.40
CA MET A 77 4.60 6.15 -7.45
C MET A 77 5.92 6.38 -8.18
N VAL A 78 7.03 5.98 -7.56
CA VAL A 78 8.36 6.09 -8.17
C VAL A 78 8.46 5.08 -9.30
N GLU A 79 8.72 5.56 -10.52
CA GLU A 79 9.04 4.68 -11.65
C GLU A 79 10.53 4.29 -11.62
N PRO A 80 10.89 3.00 -11.56
CA PRO A 80 12.29 2.57 -11.56
C PRO A 80 12.95 2.86 -12.91
N LYS A 81 14.10 3.56 -12.89
CA LYS A 81 14.81 4.04 -14.09
C LYS A 81 16.31 3.81 -13.99
N GLY A 82 16.89 3.40 -15.12
CA GLY A 82 18.31 3.08 -15.21
C GLY A 82 18.66 1.82 -14.41
N PHE A 83 18.28 0.66 -14.94
CA PHE A 83 18.65 -0.64 -14.38
C PHE A 83 20.17 -0.74 -14.22
N ILE A 84 20.62 -1.27 -13.08
CA ILE A 84 22.03 -1.45 -12.74
C ILE A 84 22.36 -2.94 -12.74
N GLN A 85 21.74 -3.72 -11.85
CA GLN A 85 22.04 -5.13 -11.64
C GLN A 85 20.90 -5.86 -10.91
N ASN A 86 21.01 -7.19 -10.81
CA ASN A 86 20.21 -7.99 -9.88
C ASN A 86 21.08 -8.38 -8.69
N ILE A 87 20.65 -8.02 -7.48
CA ILE A 87 21.29 -8.42 -6.23
C ILE A 87 20.69 -9.77 -5.82
N PRO A 88 21.49 -10.86 -5.76
CA PRO A 88 20.99 -12.15 -5.32
C PRO A 88 20.69 -12.11 -3.81
N ILE A 89 19.49 -12.55 -3.42
CA ILE A 89 19.08 -12.68 -2.02
C ILE A 89 18.99 -14.16 -1.65
N LEU A 90 18.27 -14.96 -2.45
CA LEU A 90 18.07 -16.40 -2.27
C LEU A 90 17.73 -16.77 -0.82
N LYS A 91 16.71 -16.11 -0.27
CA LYS A 91 16.20 -16.40 1.07
C LYS A 91 14.73 -16.78 1.01
N SER A 92 14.36 -17.68 1.91
CA SER A 92 12.98 -18.12 2.08
C SER A 92 12.54 -18.06 3.54
N PHE A 93 11.23 -17.98 3.71
CA PHE A 93 10.53 -18.20 4.96
C PHE A 93 9.45 -19.25 4.69
N GLU A 94 9.34 -20.24 5.57
CA GLU A 94 8.41 -21.35 5.41
C GLU A 94 7.45 -21.37 6.59
N ARG A 95 6.15 -21.47 6.30
CA ARG A 95 5.12 -21.63 7.33
C ARG A 95 4.06 -22.59 6.82
N GLU A 96 3.83 -23.66 7.57
CA GLU A 96 2.87 -24.72 7.21
C GLU A 96 3.19 -25.28 5.80
N ASP A 97 2.29 -25.14 4.84
CA ASP A 97 2.44 -25.63 3.46
C ASP A 97 2.73 -24.49 2.46
N GLU A 98 3.18 -23.33 2.96
CA GLU A 98 3.46 -22.14 2.17
C GLU A 98 4.94 -21.74 2.25
N PHE A 99 5.51 -21.43 1.08
CA PHE A 99 6.92 -21.10 0.90
C PHE A 99 7.03 -19.68 0.34
N TYR A 100 7.56 -18.78 1.15
CA TYR A 100 7.76 -17.37 0.82
C TYR A 100 9.21 -17.16 0.40
N THR A 101 9.45 -16.67 -0.81
CA THR A 101 10.82 -16.58 -1.35
C THR A 101 11.10 -15.22 -1.99
N VAL A 102 12.25 -14.64 -1.65
CA VAL A 102 12.86 -13.53 -2.39
C VAL A 102 14.16 -14.03 -3.01
N THR A 103 14.16 -14.20 -4.33
CA THR A 103 15.31 -14.75 -5.06
C THR A 103 16.35 -13.68 -5.38
N PHE A 104 15.90 -12.53 -5.87
CA PHE A 104 16.74 -11.38 -6.20
C PHE A 104 15.98 -10.06 -6.03
N ILE A 105 16.75 -8.97 -5.92
CA ILE A 105 16.26 -7.60 -5.97
C ILE A 105 16.82 -6.95 -7.23
N ARG A 106 15.95 -6.31 -8.02
CA ARG A 106 16.40 -5.54 -9.18
C ARG A 106 16.81 -4.16 -8.72
N GLN A 107 18.05 -3.78 -8.97
CA GLN A 107 18.60 -2.50 -8.59
C GLN A 107 18.50 -1.51 -9.76
N PHE A 108 17.91 -0.34 -9.51
CA PHE A 108 17.90 0.79 -10.41
C PHE A 108 18.61 1.99 -9.76
N LYS A 109 18.91 3.02 -10.55
CA LYS A 109 19.58 4.23 -10.04
C LYS A 109 18.76 4.98 -8.99
N ASN A 110 17.43 4.94 -9.09
CA ASN A 110 16.52 5.72 -8.24
C ASN A 110 15.65 4.88 -7.29
N ALA A 111 15.60 3.55 -7.46
CA ALA A 111 14.75 2.66 -6.68
C ALA A 111 15.27 1.22 -6.73
N SER A 112 14.77 0.37 -5.85
CA SER A 112 14.94 -1.08 -5.91
C SER A 112 13.60 -1.76 -6.13
N VAL A 113 13.57 -2.89 -6.83
CA VAL A 113 12.35 -3.69 -7.01
C VAL A 113 12.55 -5.05 -6.36
N VAL A 114 11.75 -5.32 -5.32
CA VAL A 114 11.73 -6.58 -4.59
C VAL A 114 10.64 -7.47 -5.19
N HIS A 115 10.95 -8.74 -5.41
CA HIS A 115 9.99 -9.74 -5.88
C HIS A 115 9.79 -10.79 -4.78
N LEU A 116 8.56 -10.91 -4.28
CA LEU A 116 8.16 -11.95 -3.35
C LEU A 116 7.37 -13.01 -4.14
N ASN A 117 7.78 -14.26 -4.04
CA ASN A 117 7.02 -15.41 -4.51
C ASN A 117 6.43 -16.13 -3.30
N VAL A 118 5.18 -16.58 -3.43
CA VAL A 118 4.49 -17.42 -2.45
C VAL A 118 4.05 -18.68 -3.16
N ASP A 119 4.69 -19.80 -2.82
CA ASP A 119 4.36 -21.10 -3.37
C ASP A 119 3.57 -21.90 -2.32
N LYS A 120 2.39 -22.40 -2.70
CA LYS A 120 1.49 -23.17 -1.82
C LYS A 120 1.43 -24.61 -2.29
N ASN A 121 1.66 -25.56 -1.38
CA ASN A 121 1.57 -26.98 -1.70
C ASN A 121 0.16 -27.52 -1.41
N ILE A 122 -0.82 -27.07 -2.20
CA ILE A 122 -2.22 -27.45 -2.03
C ILE A 122 -2.42 -28.89 -2.52
N THR A 123 -2.66 -29.82 -1.59
CA THR A 123 -2.82 -31.25 -1.87
C THR A 123 -4.28 -31.71 -2.03
N ASN A 124 -5.26 -30.86 -1.71
CA ASN A 124 -6.69 -31.17 -1.80
C ASN A 124 -7.44 -30.14 -2.66
N GLU A 125 -8.59 -30.56 -3.22
CA GLU A 125 -9.55 -29.75 -3.98
C GLU A 125 -10.08 -28.58 -3.13
N MET A 126 -9.28 -27.54 -2.95
CA MET A 126 -9.71 -26.30 -2.31
C MET A 126 -10.60 -25.55 -3.30
N ASP A 127 -11.82 -25.27 -2.86
CA ASP A 127 -12.82 -24.53 -3.62
C ASP A 127 -12.28 -23.12 -3.89
N TRP A 128 -11.90 -22.82 -5.13
CA TRP A 128 -11.22 -21.59 -5.55
C TRP A 128 -12.00 -20.32 -5.16
N HIS A 129 -13.31 -20.47 -4.91
CA HIS A 129 -14.19 -19.42 -4.41
C HIS A 129 -14.02 -19.08 -2.92
N LYS A 130 -13.21 -19.83 -2.17
CA LYS A 130 -13.00 -19.65 -0.72
C LYS A 130 -11.59 -19.19 -0.35
N GLU A 131 -10.67 -19.07 -1.30
CA GLU A 131 -9.39 -18.44 -1.00
C GLU A 131 -9.61 -16.96 -0.72
N GLU A 132 -9.32 -16.57 0.52
CA GLU A 132 -9.30 -15.17 0.90
C GLU A 132 -8.10 -14.52 0.21
N HIS A 133 -8.37 -13.54 -0.66
CA HIS A 133 -7.30 -12.79 -1.30
C HIS A 133 -6.52 -11.99 -0.24
N THR A 134 -5.22 -12.22 -0.17
CA THR A 134 -4.31 -11.46 0.68
C THR A 134 -3.46 -10.50 -0.14
N TYR A 135 -2.99 -9.46 0.52
CA TYR A 135 -1.91 -8.62 0.00
C TYR A 135 -0.85 -8.46 1.07
N PHE A 136 0.32 -8.02 0.65
CA PHE A 136 1.46 -7.82 1.55
C PHE A 136 1.84 -6.35 1.55
N GLU A 137 2.16 -5.83 2.72
CA GLU A 137 2.98 -4.64 2.84
C GLU A 137 4.43 -5.04 3.03
N LEU A 138 5.34 -4.22 2.51
CA LEU A 138 6.77 -4.38 2.70
C LEU A 138 7.29 -3.21 3.53
N ALA A 139 8.08 -3.50 4.55
CA ALA A 139 8.92 -2.53 5.25
C ALA A 139 10.39 -2.96 5.16
N VAL A 140 11.29 -1.98 5.24
CA VAL A 140 12.74 -2.21 5.25
C VAL A 140 13.25 -1.85 6.64
N GLU A 141 13.74 -2.85 7.37
CA GLU A 141 14.44 -2.66 8.64
C GLU A 141 15.96 -2.60 8.39
N GLY A 142 16.66 -1.73 9.11
CA GLY A 142 18.11 -1.55 8.96
C GLY A 142 18.49 -0.53 7.90
N GLY A 143 19.76 -0.11 7.92
CA GLY A 143 20.24 1.05 7.17
C GLY A 143 19.97 2.39 7.86
N GLU A 144 20.55 3.46 7.31
CA GLU A 144 20.46 4.82 7.85
C GLU A 144 19.27 5.62 7.30
N THR A 145 18.60 5.08 6.27
CA THR A 145 17.59 5.80 5.47
C THR A 145 16.21 5.16 5.63
N GLN A 146 15.19 5.99 5.80
CA GLN A 146 13.81 5.53 5.74
C GLN A 146 13.38 5.29 4.29
N HIS A 147 12.73 4.17 4.03
CA HIS A 147 12.30 3.76 2.70
C HIS A 147 10.77 3.81 2.56
N ASP A 148 10.28 4.39 1.46
CA ASP A 148 8.90 4.24 0.99
C ASP A 148 8.81 2.95 0.16
N CYS A 149 7.92 2.06 0.57
CA CYS A 149 7.75 0.74 -0.04
C CYS A 149 6.33 0.62 -0.58
N ARG A 150 6.19 0.32 -1.87
CA ARG A 150 4.88 0.25 -2.54
C ARG A 150 4.75 -1.01 -3.37
N GLN A 151 3.69 -1.78 -3.14
CA GLN A 151 3.36 -2.90 -4.01
C GLN A 151 3.02 -2.37 -5.41
N ASN A 152 3.71 -2.89 -6.43
CA ASN A 152 3.56 -2.56 -7.84
C ASN A 152 2.90 -3.69 -8.63
N GLY A 153 1.78 -4.16 -8.10
CA GLY A 153 1.06 -5.29 -8.65
C GLY A 153 1.45 -6.61 -8.02
N GLY A 154 0.58 -7.56 -8.25
CA GLY A 154 0.73 -8.96 -7.89
C GLY A 154 -0.21 -9.75 -8.77
N GLY A 155 0.10 -11.03 -8.92
CA GLY A 155 -0.68 -11.94 -9.73
C GLY A 155 -0.21 -13.34 -9.48
N GLY A 156 -1.11 -14.30 -9.66
CA GLY A 156 -0.82 -15.67 -9.32
C GLY A 156 -1.81 -16.63 -9.91
N THR A 157 -1.56 -17.88 -9.58
CA THR A 157 -2.40 -19.04 -9.77
C THR A 157 -2.55 -19.73 -8.42
N MET A 158 -3.41 -20.73 -8.31
CA MET A 158 -3.74 -21.42 -7.06
C MET A 158 -2.52 -21.80 -6.19
N ASN A 159 -1.43 -22.25 -6.81
CA ASN A 159 -0.25 -22.74 -6.07
C ASN A 159 0.93 -21.76 -6.08
N HIS A 160 0.82 -20.63 -6.78
CA HIS A 160 1.92 -19.70 -6.93
C HIS A 160 1.42 -18.27 -7.10
N GLU A 161 1.79 -17.41 -6.18
CA GLU A 161 1.54 -15.97 -6.24
C GLU A 161 2.86 -15.21 -6.30
N ALA A 162 2.89 -14.17 -7.13
CA ALA A 162 4.05 -13.29 -7.27
C ALA A 162 3.63 -11.85 -7.01
N PHE A 163 4.37 -11.19 -6.12
CA PHE A 163 4.20 -9.80 -5.76
C PHE A 163 5.47 -9.02 -6.11
N SER A 164 5.30 -7.77 -6.54
CA SER A 164 6.44 -6.87 -6.76
C SER A 164 6.29 -5.62 -5.92
N PHE A 165 7.40 -5.12 -5.39
CA PHE A 165 7.44 -3.93 -4.55
C PHE A 165 8.51 -2.97 -5.04
N ILE A 166 8.16 -1.69 -5.16
CA ILE A 166 9.11 -0.63 -5.42
C ILE A 166 9.52 -0.02 -4.08
N VAL A 167 10.83 0.04 -3.86
CA VAL A 167 11.45 0.61 -2.67
C VAL A 167 12.22 1.86 -3.07
N SER A 168 11.90 2.98 -2.44
CA SER A 168 12.52 4.28 -2.70
C SER A 168 12.94 4.96 -1.38
N PRO A 169 14.17 5.46 -1.23
CA PRO A 169 15.26 5.41 -2.21
C PRO A 169 15.76 3.99 -2.47
N ALA A 170 16.68 3.83 -3.43
CA ALA A 170 17.32 2.56 -3.72
C ALA A 170 17.94 1.93 -2.46
N LEU A 171 17.71 0.63 -2.27
CA LEU A 171 18.34 -0.19 -1.23
C LEU A 171 19.87 -0.24 -1.44
N PRO A 172 20.65 -0.42 -0.36
CA PRO A 172 22.08 -0.70 -0.46
C PRO A 172 22.37 -1.97 -1.28
N ASP A 173 23.49 -2.00 -2.00
CA ASP A 173 23.91 -3.18 -2.77
C ASP A 173 24.24 -4.40 -1.89
N ASP A 174 24.55 -4.16 -0.60
CA ASP A 174 24.87 -5.20 0.38
C ASP A 174 23.61 -5.64 1.14
N PRO A 175 23.09 -6.85 0.87
CA PRO A 175 21.85 -7.34 1.49
C PRO A 175 21.99 -7.68 2.98
N SER A 176 23.19 -7.65 3.55
CA SER A 176 23.37 -7.82 5.00
C SER A 176 22.98 -6.56 5.80
N LYS A 177 22.85 -5.42 5.13
CA LYS A 177 22.58 -4.11 5.77
C LYS A 177 21.10 -3.84 6.05
N PHE A 178 20.21 -4.66 5.51
CA PHE A 178 18.78 -4.50 5.68
C PHE A 178 18.08 -5.84 5.84
N LYS A 179 16.84 -5.79 6.30
CA LYS A 179 15.88 -6.90 6.33
C LYS A 179 14.60 -6.44 5.68
N LEU A 180 14.00 -7.32 4.90
CA LEU A 180 12.69 -7.13 4.30
C LEU A 180 11.65 -7.72 5.26
N VAL A 181 10.75 -6.87 5.74
CA VAL A 181 9.65 -7.27 6.62
C VAL A 181 8.39 -7.28 5.80
N PHE A 182 7.76 -8.44 5.68
CA PHE A 182 6.49 -8.59 4.98
C PHE A 182 5.38 -8.79 6.01
N THR A 183 4.32 -8.02 5.89
CA THR A 183 3.12 -8.13 6.74
C THR A 183 1.92 -8.43 5.84
N GLU A 184 1.20 -9.50 6.15
CA GLU A 184 0.05 -9.93 5.36
C GLU A 184 -1.26 -9.32 5.87
N TYR A 185 -2.10 -8.94 4.94
CA TYR A 185 -3.40 -8.33 5.19
C TYR A 185 -4.50 -8.98 4.35
N LYS A 186 -5.71 -9.07 4.93
CA LYS A 186 -6.90 -9.52 4.22
C LYS A 186 -7.53 -8.41 3.41
N ILE A 187 -7.87 -8.71 2.16
CA ILE A 187 -8.71 -7.85 1.32
C ILE A 187 -10.20 -8.17 1.62
N PRO A 188 -11.12 -7.19 1.63
CA PRO A 188 -10.93 -5.76 1.35
C PRO A 188 -10.67 -4.88 2.58
N PHE A 189 -10.69 -5.44 3.79
CA PHE A 189 -10.76 -4.62 5.02
C PHE A 189 -9.40 -4.21 5.58
N ASN A 190 -8.29 -4.49 4.88
CA ASN A 190 -6.90 -4.22 5.32
C ASN A 190 -6.65 -4.64 6.78
N GLN A 191 -7.22 -5.77 7.18
CA GLN A 191 -6.99 -6.33 8.51
C GLN A 191 -5.73 -7.19 8.48
N PRO A 192 -4.75 -6.95 9.38
CA PRO A 192 -3.59 -7.84 9.49
C PRO A 192 -4.07 -9.27 9.76
N THR A 193 -3.52 -10.25 9.04
CA THR A 193 -3.80 -11.68 9.33
C THR A 193 -3.06 -12.17 10.57
N GLY A 194 -2.06 -11.39 11.01
CA GLY A 194 -1.10 -11.79 12.05
C GLY A 194 0.14 -12.49 11.49
N LEU A 195 0.22 -12.72 10.17
CA LEU A 195 1.44 -13.16 9.53
C LEU A 195 2.36 -11.96 9.29
N GLU A 196 3.52 -12.00 9.94
CA GLU A 196 4.67 -11.13 9.66
C GLU A 196 5.92 -12.00 9.60
N PHE A 197 6.75 -11.79 8.58
CA PHE A 197 8.02 -12.51 8.44
C PHE A 197 9.13 -11.62 7.91
N ARG A 198 10.38 -12.04 8.18
CA ARG A 198 11.59 -11.29 7.85
C ARG A 198 12.48 -12.11 6.93
N ILE A 199 12.91 -11.49 5.84
CA ILE A 199 13.87 -12.02 4.88
C ILE A 199 15.14 -11.15 4.88
#